data_AF-K6VCH1-F1
#
_entry.id   AF-K6VCH1-F1
#
_cell.length_a   1.000
_cell.length_b   1.000
_cell.length_c   1.000
_cell.angle_alpha   90.00
_cell.angle_beta   90.00
_cell.angle_gamma   90.00
#
_symmetry.space_group_name_H-M   'P 1'
#
loop_
_entity.id
_entity.type
_entity.pdbx_description
1 polymer ?
#
loop_
_entity_poly.entity_id
_entity_poly.type
_entity_poly.pdbx_seq_one_letter_code
_entity_poly.pdbx_strand_id
1 'polypeptide(L)'
;MKKNDKVKEILKRPAKLQVTQEELNKVEHSQGNDQYNTWFGRYVLDKFDKGSSGSSSSGAQQRFVARFKCKPDTDSGYTKADKNLTSKQLFCIYFARGCCAYGHNCLYRHRIPNENDELQFEQTIDIFGREKFSTFKEDMSGVGNFNSECRTLFIGGIHIDTFEQVHLIEQILYDEFSNFGPIDYVRYVPFKNIAFVQYSYRVNAEFAK
;
A
#
# COMPACT_ATOMS: atom_id res chain seq x y z
N MET A 1 -8.32 -21.37 -14.69
CA MET A 1 -6.84 -21.33 -14.60
C MET A 1 -6.43 -21.37 -13.14
N LYS A 2 -5.44 -22.18 -12.76
CA LYS A 2 -4.96 -22.19 -11.37
C LYS A 2 -4.33 -20.81 -11.07
N LYS A 3 -4.36 -20.34 -9.81
CA LYS A 3 -3.84 -19.00 -9.44
C LYS A 3 -2.38 -18.79 -9.87
N ASN A 4 -1.56 -19.85 -9.85
CA ASN A 4 -0.18 -19.84 -10.33
C ASN A 4 -0.05 -19.58 -11.84
N ASP A 5 -1.06 -19.93 -12.64
CA ASP A 5 -1.03 -19.69 -14.09
C ASP A 5 -1.21 -18.19 -14.40
N LYS A 6 -2.00 -17.47 -13.59
CA LYS A 6 -2.23 -16.02 -13.76
C LYS A 6 -0.94 -15.20 -13.58
N VAL A 7 -0.13 -15.56 -12.59
CA VAL A 7 1.15 -14.88 -12.34
C VAL A 7 2.11 -15.08 -13.51
N LYS A 8 2.18 -16.30 -14.05
CA LYS A 8 2.99 -16.60 -15.23
C LYS A 8 2.56 -15.77 -16.45
N GLU A 9 1.26 -15.57 -16.65
CA GLU A 9 0.74 -14.70 -17.71
C GLU A 9 1.15 -13.23 -17.51
N ILE A 10 1.01 -12.69 -16.29
CA ILE A 10 1.41 -11.30 -15.97
C ILE A 10 2.90 -11.09 -16.25
N LEU A 11 3.74 -12.07 -15.89
CA LEU A 11 5.18 -12.01 -16.07
C LEU A 11 5.65 -12.17 -17.53
N LYS A 12 4.75 -12.40 -18.49
CA LYS A 12 5.12 -12.38 -19.93
C LYS A 12 5.40 -10.97 -20.45
N ARG A 13 4.76 -9.96 -19.86
CA ARG A 13 4.92 -8.56 -20.26
C ARG A 13 5.79 -7.78 -19.25
N PRO A 14 6.56 -6.78 -19.71
CA PRO A 14 7.32 -5.92 -18.80
C PRO A 14 6.36 -5.13 -17.89
N ALA A 15 6.78 -4.86 -16.65
CA ALA A 15 6.06 -3.93 -15.80
C ALA A 15 6.07 -2.53 -16.43
N LYS A 16 4.90 -1.89 -16.46
CA LYS A 16 4.73 -0.57 -17.06
C LYS A 16 5.45 0.49 -16.21
N LEU A 17 5.97 1.52 -16.86
CA LEU A 17 6.39 2.75 -16.19
C LEU A 17 5.14 3.51 -15.73
N GLN A 18 4.95 3.68 -14.41
CA GLN A 18 3.75 4.32 -13.87
C GLN A 18 3.80 5.83 -13.99
N VAL A 19 4.95 6.41 -13.65
CA VAL A 19 5.19 7.86 -13.63
C VAL A 19 6.58 8.11 -14.20
N THR A 20 6.77 9.21 -14.91
CA THR A 20 8.09 9.62 -15.38
C THR A 20 8.90 10.27 -14.25
N GLN A 21 10.24 10.22 -14.31
CA GLN A 21 11.06 10.87 -13.29
C GLN A 21 10.77 12.37 -13.17
N GLU A 22 10.45 13.03 -14.29
CA GLU A 22 10.08 14.44 -14.33
C GLU A 22 8.78 14.74 -13.56
N GLU A 23 7.76 13.90 -13.72
CA GLU A 23 6.49 14.02 -13.01
C GLU A 23 6.65 13.79 -11.51
N LEU A 24 7.51 12.82 -11.12
CA LEU A 24 7.84 12.58 -9.72
C LEU A 24 8.53 13.82 -9.12
N ASN A 25 9.53 14.37 -9.83
CA ASN A 25 10.23 15.57 -9.39
C ASN A 25 9.27 16.77 -9.26
N LYS A 26 8.28 16.92 -10.14
CA LYS A 26 7.26 18.00 -10.01
C LYS A 26 6.42 17.89 -8.73
N VAL A 27 6.25 16.68 -8.18
CA VAL A 27 5.57 16.49 -6.89
C VAL A 27 6.49 16.94 -5.74
N GLU A 28 7.77 16.59 -5.80
CA GLU A 28 8.76 17.01 -4.81
C GLU A 28 8.89 18.54 -4.71
N HIS A 29 8.85 19.25 -5.84
CA HIS A 29 9.01 20.71 -5.92
C HIS A 29 7.71 21.51 -5.73
N SER A 30 6.62 20.89 -5.30
CA SER A 30 5.41 21.64 -4.96
C SER A 30 5.68 22.61 -3.80
N GLN A 31 5.40 23.92 -4.00
CA GLN A 31 5.73 24.97 -3.03
C GLN A 31 5.24 24.61 -1.62
N GLY A 32 6.17 24.59 -0.65
CA GLY A 32 5.91 24.20 0.74
C GLY A 32 6.39 22.79 1.11
N ASN A 33 7.05 22.06 0.21
CA ASN A 33 7.70 20.77 0.49
C ASN A 33 9.19 20.89 0.89
N ASP A 34 9.70 22.12 1.01
CA ASP A 34 11.11 22.44 1.25
C ASP A 34 11.56 22.32 2.73
N GLN A 35 10.76 21.69 3.61
CA GLN A 35 11.21 21.45 4.98
C GLN A 35 12.25 20.31 5.01
N TYR A 36 13.51 20.70 4.81
CA TYR A 36 14.67 19.89 5.14
C TYR A 36 14.77 19.75 6.66
N ASN A 37 14.69 18.53 7.18
CA ASN A 37 14.93 18.31 8.60
C ASN A 37 16.43 18.13 8.84
N THR A 38 17.07 19.20 9.31
CA THR A 38 18.53 19.28 9.55
C THR A 38 19.03 18.25 10.56
N TRP A 39 18.22 17.84 11.53
CA TRP A 39 18.63 16.84 12.55
C TRP A 39 18.66 15.41 12.02
N PHE A 40 17.81 15.09 11.03
CA PHE A 40 17.75 13.75 10.42
C PHE A 40 18.37 13.71 9.02
N GLY A 41 18.89 14.83 8.52
CA GLY A 41 19.59 14.95 7.24
C GLY A 41 18.73 14.57 6.03
N ARG A 42 17.40 14.69 6.11
CA ARG A 42 16.48 14.23 5.06
C ARG A 42 15.39 15.26 4.75
N TYR A 43 15.09 15.38 3.46
CA TYR A 43 13.88 16.06 2.99
C TYR A 43 12.64 15.23 3.37
N VAL A 44 11.59 15.91 3.85
CA VAL A 44 10.32 15.26 4.20
C VAL A 44 9.54 14.99 2.91
N LEU A 45 9.85 13.88 2.24
CA LEU A 45 9.14 13.45 1.02
C LEU A 45 7.73 12.88 1.31
N ASP A 46 7.45 12.52 2.56
CA ASP A 46 6.28 11.73 2.92
C ASP A 46 5.35 12.50 3.88
N LYS A 47 4.66 13.53 3.35
CA LYS A 47 3.54 14.18 4.07
C LYS A 47 2.30 13.28 4.17
N PHE A 48 2.24 12.20 3.40
CA PHE A 48 1.10 11.28 3.39
C PHE A 48 1.17 10.23 4.50
N ASP A 49 2.36 9.94 5.03
CA ASP A 49 2.59 8.90 6.05
C ASP A 49 3.05 9.46 7.42
N LYS A 50 3.27 10.78 7.54
CA LYS A 50 3.65 11.39 8.83
C LYS A 50 2.44 11.74 9.69
N GLY A 51 2.16 10.86 10.64
CA GLY A 51 1.81 11.30 11.99
C GLY A 51 2.99 12.13 12.53
N SER A 52 2.90 13.45 12.41
CA SER A 52 4.00 14.34 12.76
C SER A 52 4.21 14.35 14.27
N SER A 53 5.33 13.77 14.72
CA SER A 53 5.85 13.98 16.06
C SER A 53 6.24 15.46 16.22
N GLY A 54 5.45 16.19 17.00
CA GLY A 54 5.82 17.51 17.53
C GLY A 54 5.18 18.69 16.80
N SER A 55 3.94 19.02 17.15
CA SER A 55 3.58 20.30 17.79
C SER A 55 2.11 20.66 17.53
N SER A 56 1.36 20.69 18.62
CA SER A 56 0.22 21.59 18.89
C SER A 56 -1.18 21.25 18.34
N SER A 57 -2.03 20.93 19.31
CA SER A 57 -3.43 21.36 19.45
C SER A 57 -4.44 20.98 18.35
N SER A 58 -5.31 20.02 18.71
CA SER A 58 -6.74 20.05 18.36
C SER A 58 -7.12 20.29 16.90
N GLY A 59 -6.41 19.66 15.97
CA GLY A 59 -6.79 19.66 14.56
C GLY A 59 -6.42 18.32 13.94
N ALA A 60 -7.42 17.61 13.41
CA ALA A 60 -7.17 16.43 12.59
C ALA A 60 -6.13 16.79 11.52
N GLN A 61 -4.98 16.11 11.54
CA GLN A 61 -3.95 16.29 10.52
C GLN A 61 -4.60 16.09 9.15
N GLN A 62 -4.60 17.12 8.30
CA GLN A 62 -5.23 17.06 6.98
C GLN A 62 -4.50 16.01 6.14
N ARG A 63 -5.16 14.88 5.90
CA ARG A 63 -4.71 13.89 4.91
C ARG A 63 -5.06 14.42 3.53
N PHE A 64 -4.07 14.50 2.64
CA PHE A 64 -4.29 14.87 1.25
C PHE A 64 -4.60 13.65 0.40
N VAL A 65 -5.44 13.82 -0.62
CA VAL A 65 -5.73 12.74 -1.58
C VAL A 65 -4.47 12.43 -2.38
N ALA A 66 -4.14 11.14 -2.52
CA ALA A 66 -2.99 10.70 -3.30
C ALA A 66 -3.15 11.10 -4.77
N ARG A 67 -2.07 11.62 -5.37
CA ARG A 67 -2.06 12.02 -6.79
C ARG A 67 -2.05 10.84 -7.75
N PHE A 68 -1.52 9.70 -7.30
CA PHE A 68 -1.36 8.50 -8.10
C PHE A 68 -2.06 7.32 -7.42
N LYS A 69 -2.45 6.33 -8.22
CA LYS A 69 -3.14 5.11 -7.78
C LYS A 69 -2.63 3.94 -8.61
N CYS A 70 -2.21 2.86 -7.95
CA CYS A 70 -1.80 1.64 -8.61
C CYS A 70 -2.98 0.98 -9.32
N LYS A 71 -2.79 0.57 -10.58
CA LYS A 71 -3.75 -0.25 -11.33
C LYS A 71 -3.11 -1.60 -11.64
N PRO A 72 -3.37 -2.64 -10.82
CA PRO A 72 -2.70 -3.93 -10.96
C PRO A 72 -2.82 -4.55 -12.36
N ASP A 73 -3.98 -4.40 -13.00
CA ASP A 73 -4.24 -4.96 -14.34
C ASP A 73 -3.38 -4.35 -15.44
N THR A 74 -2.96 -3.09 -15.33
CA THR A 74 -2.14 -2.42 -16.34
C THR A 74 -0.68 -2.34 -15.96
N ASP A 75 -0.40 -2.17 -14.67
CA ASP A 75 0.93 -1.80 -14.20
C ASP A 75 1.78 -3.03 -13.86
N SER A 76 1.14 -4.16 -13.52
CA SER A 76 1.86 -5.38 -13.15
C SER A 76 2.57 -6.01 -14.33
N GLY A 77 3.78 -6.51 -14.10
CA GLY A 77 4.58 -7.21 -15.10
C GLY A 77 5.91 -7.65 -14.53
N TYR A 78 6.77 -8.22 -15.38
CA TYR A 78 8.10 -8.64 -14.94
C TYR A 78 9.00 -7.43 -14.66
N THR A 79 9.89 -7.62 -13.70
CA THR A 79 10.92 -6.65 -13.27
C THR A 79 12.29 -7.31 -13.24
N LYS A 80 13.35 -6.60 -12.84
CA LYS A 80 14.67 -7.23 -12.60
C LYS A 80 14.63 -8.17 -11.40
N ALA A 81 13.73 -7.92 -10.43
CA ALA A 81 13.55 -8.78 -9.26
C ALA A 81 13.15 -10.22 -9.63
N ASP A 82 12.36 -10.38 -10.70
CA ASP A 82 11.88 -11.69 -11.13
C ASP A 82 12.96 -12.51 -11.87
N LYS A 83 14.02 -11.86 -12.35
CA LYS A 83 15.16 -12.50 -13.00
C LYS A 83 16.27 -12.90 -12.03
N ASN A 84 16.38 -12.20 -10.89
CA ASN A 84 17.40 -12.46 -9.89
C ASN A 84 16.86 -13.40 -8.80
N LEU A 85 17.24 -14.68 -8.85
CA LEU A 85 16.83 -15.69 -7.86
C LEU A 85 17.62 -15.61 -6.55
N THR A 86 18.70 -14.82 -6.47
CA THR A 86 19.62 -14.80 -5.33
C THR A 86 19.16 -13.86 -4.21
N SER A 87 18.36 -12.84 -4.52
CA SER A 87 17.87 -11.86 -3.53
C SER A 87 16.49 -12.21 -2.96
N LYS A 88 16.25 -11.91 -1.67
CA LYS A 88 14.90 -11.94 -1.08
C LYS A 88 13.95 -11.11 -1.96
N GLN A 89 12.87 -11.72 -2.41
CA GLN A 89 12.04 -11.21 -3.48
C GLN A 89 10.93 -10.29 -2.94
N LEU A 90 11.32 -9.07 -2.56
CA LEU A 90 10.46 -8.04 -1.97
C LEU A 90 9.58 -7.34 -3.02
N PHE A 91 8.48 -6.73 -2.56
CA PHE A 91 7.57 -5.93 -3.38
C PHE A 91 7.96 -4.44 -3.39
N CYS A 92 7.61 -3.75 -4.47
CA CYS A 92 7.90 -2.33 -4.59
C CYS A 92 6.82 -1.49 -3.92
N ILE A 93 7.18 -0.69 -2.91
CA ILE A 93 6.25 0.24 -2.25
C ILE A 93 5.74 1.34 -3.20
N TYR A 94 6.61 1.82 -4.10
CA TYR A 94 6.23 2.83 -5.10
C TYR A 94 5.27 2.26 -6.14
N PHE A 95 5.38 0.97 -6.45
CA PHE A 95 4.40 0.27 -7.30
C PHE A 95 3.03 0.25 -6.64
N ALA A 96 2.95 -0.16 -5.37
CA ALA A 96 1.70 -0.18 -4.60
C ALA A 96 1.05 1.22 -4.52
N ARG A 97 1.87 2.27 -4.43
CA ARG A 97 1.41 3.68 -4.47
C ARG A 97 1.08 4.22 -5.86
N GLY A 98 1.38 3.48 -6.93
CA GLY A 98 1.11 3.93 -8.29
C GLY A 98 2.12 4.90 -8.89
N CYS A 99 3.31 5.03 -8.31
CA CYS A 99 4.29 6.07 -8.66
C CYS A 99 5.71 5.55 -8.95
N CYS A 100 5.88 4.26 -9.27
CA CYS A 100 7.19 3.73 -9.61
C CYS A 100 7.70 4.25 -10.96
N ALA A 101 8.84 4.95 -10.92
CA ALA A 101 9.53 5.52 -12.08
C ALA A 101 10.55 4.58 -12.75
N TYR A 102 10.64 3.32 -12.30
CA TYR A 102 11.60 2.35 -12.86
C TYR A 102 10.94 1.32 -13.80
N GLY A 103 9.63 1.08 -13.68
CA GLY A 103 8.90 0.07 -14.46
C GLY A 103 9.61 -1.30 -14.42
N HIS A 104 9.82 -1.93 -15.59
CA HIS A 104 10.52 -3.22 -15.72
C HIS A 104 11.98 -3.22 -15.20
N ASN A 105 12.61 -2.05 -15.07
CA ASN A 105 13.96 -1.94 -14.52
C ASN A 105 14.00 -1.94 -12.99
N CYS A 106 12.85 -2.00 -12.32
CA CYS A 106 12.78 -2.02 -10.85
C CYS A 106 13.48 -3.26 -10.28
N LEU A 107 14.14 -3.09 -9.14
CA LEU A 107 14.78 -4.16 -8.36
C LEU A 107 13.80 -4.91 -7.46
N TYR A 108 12.54 -4.46 -7.42
CA TYR A 108 11.46 -5.01 -6.60
C TYR A 108 10.31 -5.46 -7.50
N ARG A 109 9.47 -6.38 -6.99
CA ARG A 109 8.36 -6.97 -7.76
C ARG A 109 7.22 -6.01 -8.01
N HIS A 110 6.68 -6.05 -9.24
CA HIS A 110 5.49 -5.31 -9.66
C HIS A 110 4.35 -6.28 -10.00
N ARG A 111 3.74 -6.87 -8.98
CA ARG A 111 2.52 -7.67 -9.09
C ARG A 111 1.82 -7.71 -7.73
N ILE A 112 0.61 -8.24 -7.70
CA ILE A 112 -0.10 -8.53 -6.46
C ILE A 112 0.47 -9.79 -5.79
N PRO A 113 0.71 -9.78 -4.47
CA PRO A 113 1.11 -10.97 -3.72
C PRO A 113 0.11 -12.11 -3.83
N ASN A 114 0.62 -13.35 -3.86
CA ASN A 114 -0.19 -14.56 -3.88
C ASN A 114 0.10 -15.48 -2.68
N GLU A 115 -0.57 -16.63 -2.64
CA GLU A 115 -0.46 -17.60 -1.55
C GLU A 115 0.96 -18.15 -1.35
N ASN A 116 1.75 -18.28 -2.42
CA ASN A 116 3.15 -18.72 -2.29
C ASN A 116 4.02 -17.63 -1.67
N ASP A 117 3.69 -16.35 -1.92
CA ASP A 117 4.39 -15.23 -1.30
C ASP A 117 4.14 -15.24 0.21
N GLU A 118 2.90 -15.48 0.68
CA GLU A 118 2.60 -15.62 2.12
C GLU A 118 3.52 -16.64 2.83
N LEU A 119 3.81 -17.77 2.18
CA LEU A 119 4.69 -18.81 2.72
C LEU A 119 6.18 -18.42 2.71
N GLN A 120 6.58 -17.50 1.83
CA GLN A 120 7.97 -17.05 1.71
C GLN A 120 8.33 -15.93 2.70
N PHE A 121 7.35 -15.11 3.10
CA PHE A 121 7.60 -13.96 3.97
C PHE A 121 7.52 -14.32 5.46
N GLU A 122 8.67 -14.23 6.13
CA GLU A 122 8.78 -14.27 7.59
C GLU A 122 7.88 -13.22 8.26
N GLN A 123 7.42 -13.48 9.49
CA GLN A 123 6.51 -12.57 10.21
C GLN A 123 7.20 -11.28 10.69
N THR A 124 8.52 -11.28 10.86
CA THR A 124 9.33 -10.17 11.42
C THR A 124 9.51 -8.99 10.45
N ILE A 125 9.34 -9.22 9.15
CA ILE A 125 9.54 -8.22 8.10
C ILE A 125 8.26 -8.16 7.26
N ASP A 126 7.88 -6.97 6.80
CA ASP A 126 6.78 -6.82 5.85
C ASP A 126 7.19 -7.17 4.41
N ILE A 127 6.21 -7.25 3.51
CA ILE A 127 6.45 -7.54 2.09
C ILE A 127 7.36 -6.53 1.36
N PHE A 128 7.56 -5.35 1.93
CA PHE A 128 8.37 -4.27 1.37
C PHE A 128 9.81 -4.27 1.94
N GLY A 129 10.11 -5.15 2.90
CA GLY A 129 11.42 -5.26 3.53
C GLY A 129 11.61 -4.39 4.77
N ARG A 130 10.54 -3.83 5.35
CA ARG A 130 10.58 -3.04 6.58
C ARG A 130 10.38 -3.95 7.79
N GLU A 131 11.19 -3.76 8.82
CA GLU A 131 11.10 -4.53 10.05
C GLU A 131 9.84 -4.14 10.85
N LYS A 132 9.14 -5.14 11.37
CA LYS A 132 7.98 -4.93 12.24
C LYS A 132 8.39 -4.75 13.69
N PHE A 133 7.55 -4.07 14.45
CA PHE A 133 7.76 -3.81 15.87
C PHE A 133 7.16 -4.92 16.74
N SER A 134 7.56 -4.98 18.01
CA SER A 134 7.02 -5.95 18.99
C SER A 134 5.64 -5.55 19.52
N THR A 135 5.34 -4.26 19.52
CA THR A 135 4.08 -3.67 19.97
C THR A 135 3.50 -2.79 18.88
N PHE A 136 2.18 -2.65 18.87
CA PHE A 136 1.51 -1.69 18.01
C PHE A 136 1.79 -0.26 18.49
N LYS A 137 1.78 0.69 17.56
CA LYS A 137 1.71 2.11 17.89
C LYS A 137 0.35 2.45 18.48
N GLU A 138 0.29 3.50 19.29
CA GLU A 138 -0.96 3.98 19.91
C GLU A 138 -2.05 4.32 18.89
N ASP A 139 -1.65 4.81 17.72
CA ASP A 139 -2.53 5.16 16.60
C ASP A 139 -2.79 3.99 15.63
N MET A 140 -2.28 2.79 15.94
CA MET A 140 -2.32 1.58 15.09
C MET A 140 -1.72 1.80 13.67
N SER A 141 -0.88 2.82 13.48
CA SER A 141 -0.24 3.12 12.19
C SER A 141 1.04 2.31 11.96
N GLY A 142 1.63 2.46 10.76
CA GLY A 142 2.91 1.86 10.41
C GLY A 142 2.83 0.44 9.84
N VAL A 143 3.85 -0.37 10.14
CA VAL A 143 4.09 -1.70 9.54
C VAL A 143 3.43 -2.86 10.29
N GLY A 144 2.83 -2.58 11.45
CA GLY A 144 2.22 -3.59 12.32
C GLY A 144 3.22 -4.26 13.26
N ASN A 145 2.78 -5.38 13.82
CA ASN A 145 3.47 -6.17 14.84
C ASN A 145 3.83 -7.55 14.28
N PHE A 146 4.96 -8.12 14.70
CA PHE A 146 5.31 -9.51 14.36
C PHE A 146 4.64 -10.56 15.27
N ASN A 147 4.17 -10.18 16.47
CA ASN A 147 3.49 -11.09 17.40
C ASN A 147 2.03 -11.41 17.00
N SER A 148 1.46 -10.70 16.03
CA SER A 148 0.06 -10.88 15.64
C SER A 148 -0.10 -10.69 14.15
N GLU A 149 -0.78 -11.64 13.50
CA GLU A 149 -1.06 -11.58 12.07
C GLU A 149 -2.26 -10.65 11.80
N CYS A 150 -1.97 -9.42 11.40
CA CYS A 150 -2.99 -8.47 11.00
C CYS A 150 -3.38 -8.69 9.53
N ARG A 151 -4.63 -9.15 9.32
CA ARG A 151 -5.25 -9.31 8.00
C ARG A 151 -6.38 -8.32 7.73
N THR A 152 -6.79 -7.58 8.75
CA THR A 152 -7.91 -6.63 8.69
C THR A 152 -7.39 -5.20 8.66
N LEU A 153 -7.81 -4.44 7.67
CA LEU A 153 -7.52 -3.02 7.52
C LEU A 153 -8.64 -2.18 8.12
N PHE A 154 -8.25 -1.16 8.86
CA PHE A 154 -9.14 -0.11 9.33
C PHE A 154 -9.16 1.03 8.31
N ILE A 155 -10.35 1.38 7.84
CA ILE A 155 -10.57 2.48 6.90
C ILE A 155 -11.38 3.54 7.62
N GLY A 156 -10.81 4.73 7.76
CA GLY A 156 -11.48 5.88 8.38
C GLY A 156 -11.44 7.10 7.48
N GLY A 157 -12.32 8.07 7.75
CA GLY A 157 -12.47 9.27 6.92
C GLY A 157 -13.41 9.06 5.73
N ILE A 158 -14.34 8.10 5.84
CA ILE A 158 -15.41 7.91 4.87
C ILE A 158 -16.51 8.92 5.24
N HIS A 159 -16.91 9.78 4.30
CA HIS A 159 -18.02 10.69 4.50
C HIS A 159 -19.27 10.14 3.82
N ILE A 160 -20.41 10.22 4.50
CA ILE A 160 -21.70 9.81 3.99
C ILE A 160 -22.72 10.90 4.23
N ASP A 161 -23.53 11.15 3.22
CA ASP A 161 -24.66 12.07 3.32
C ASP A 161 -25.95 11.34 3.74
N THR A 162 -26.17 10.09 3.29
CA THR A 162 -27.40 9.32 3.57
C THR A 162 -27.12 7.88 4.02
N PHE A 163 -27.80 7.42 5.08
CA PHE A 163 -27.68 6.05 5.62
C PHE A 163 -28.13 4.93 4.67
N GLU A 164 -28.89 5.23 3.61
CA GLU A 164 -29.29 4.21 2.62
C GLU A 164 -28.11 3.76 1.72
N GLN A 165 -26.98 4.46 1.77
CA GLN A 165 -25.81 4.21 0.92
C GLN A 165 -24.84 3.16 1.47
N VAL A 166 -25.16 2.48 2.60
CA VAL A 166 -24.26 1.48 3.20
C VAL A 166 -23.83 0.41 2.20
N HIS A 167 -24.79 -0.23 1.54
CA HIS A 167 -24.51 -1.32 0.61
C HIS A 167 -23.68 -0.85 -0.59
N LEU A 168 -23.94 0.36 -1.06
CA LEU A 168 -23.18 0.96 -2.16
C LEU A 168 -21.72 1.20 -1.76
N ILE A 169 -21.47 1.64 -0.53
CA ILE A 169 -20.11 1.86 -0.03
C ILE A 169 -19.39 0.55 0.23
N GLU A 170 -20.06 -0.44 0.81
CA GLU A 170 -19.48 -1.78 0.96
C GLU A 170 -19.11 -2.38 -0.40
N GLN A 171 -19.95 -2.18 -1.42
CA GLN A 171 -19.67 -2.60 -2.79
C GLN A 171 -18.48 -1.86 -3.39
N ILE A 172 -18.41 -0.52 -3.27
CA ILE A 172 -17.25 0.26 -3.74
C ILE A 172 -15.97 -0.18 -3.05
N LEU A 173 -16.01 -0.37 -1.73
CA LEU A 173 -14.86 -0.86 -0.97
C LEU A 173 -14.45 -2.26 -1.43
N TYR A 174 -15.40 -3.16 -1.67
CA TYR A 174 -15.11 -4.48 -2.19
C TYR A 174 -14.45 -4.40 -3.58
N ASP A 175 -15.04 -3.64 -4.51
CA ASP A 175 -14.53 -3.49 -5.87
C ASP A 175 -13.11 -2.91 -5.89
N GLU A 176 -12.83 -1.91 -5.04
CA GLU A 176 -11.52 -1.28 -4.95
C GLU A 176 -10.46 -2.20 -4.32
N PHE A 177 -10.77 -2.80 -3.18
CA PHE A 177 -9.80 -3.63 -2.44
C PHE A 177 -9.61 -5.01 -3.09
N SER A 178 -10.59 -5.51 -3.86
CA SER A 178 -10.50 -6.81 -4.55
C SER A 178 -9.37 -6.86 -5.59
N ASN A 179 -8.97 -5.69 -6.12
CA ASN A 179 -7.85 -5.56 -7.04
C ASN A 179 -6.50 -5.97 -6.40
N PHE A 180 -6.39 -5.92 -5.07
CA PHE A 180 -5.15 -6.17 -4.34
C PHE A 180 -5.08 -7.55 -3.67
N GLY A 181 -6.13 -8.38 -3.78
CA GLY A 181 -6.12 -9.73 -3.24
C GLY A 181 -7.51 -10.27 -2.91
N PRO A 182 -7.59 -11.55 -2.50
CA PRO A 182 -8.83 -12.17 -2.06
C PRO A 182 -9.27 -11.59 -0.71
N ILE A 183 -10.53 -11.14 -0.65
CA ILE A 183 -11.16 -10.57 0.53
C ILE A 183 -12.08 -11.62 1.17
N ASP A 184 -12.00 -11.75 2.50
CA ASP A 184 -12.87 -12.61 3.30
C ASP A 184 -14.20 -11.90 3.60
N TYR A 185 -14.13 -10.64 4.06
CA TYR A 185 -15.31 -9.80 4.27
C TYR A 185 -14.99 -8.30 4.22
N VAL A 186 -16.01 -7.51 3.89
CA VAL A 186 -16.03 -6.05 3.99
C VAL A 186 -17.20 -5.67 4.89
N ARG A 187 -16.99 -4.74 5.80
CA ARG A 187 -18.06 -4.22 6.66
C ARG A 187 -17.92 -2.72 6.83
N TYR A 188 -18.98 -1.99 6.54
CA TYR A 188 -19.09 -0.58 6.84
C TYR A 188 -19.91 -0.34 8.11
N VAL A 189 -19.49 0.61 8.94
CA VAL A 189 -20.16 0.97 10.20
C VAL A 189 -20.60 2.45 10.14
N PRO A 190 -21.86 2.73 9.77
CA PRO A 190 -22.32 4.10 9.46
C PRO A 190 -22.22 5.07 10.63
N PHE A 191 -22.56 4.64 11.84
CA PHE A 191 -22.53 5.52 13.02
C PHE A 191 -21.15 6.05 13.38
N LYS A 192 -20.09 5.35 12.94
CA LYS A 192 -18.71 5.71 13.24
C LYS A 192 -17.97 6.22 12.01
N ASN A 193 -18.56 6.15 10.81
CA ASN A 193 -17.90 6.51 9.55
C ASN A 193 -16.57 5.76 9.33
N ILE A 194 -16.58 4.46 9.67
CA ILE A 194 -15.43 3.56 9.55
C ILE A 194 -15.82 2.30 8.78
N ALA A 195 -14.84 1.70 8.11
CA ALA A 195 -14.98 0.39 7.49
C ALA A 195 -13.85 -0.55 7.92
N PHE A 196 -14.13 -1.84 7.79
CA PHE A 196 -13.18 -2.92 7.98
C PHE A 196 -13.14 -3.78 6.72
N VAL A 197 -11.94 -4.02 6.21
CA VAL A 197 -11.70 -4.92 5.08
C VAL A 197 -10.75 -6.01 5.55
N GLN A 198 -11.16 -7.27 5.51
CA GLN A 198 -10.31 -8.40 5.87
C GLN A 198 -9.87 -9.16 4.62
N TYR A 199 -8.56 -9.30 4.45
CA TYR A 199 -7.96 -10.16 3.43
C TYR A 199 -7.77 -11.59 3.93
N SER A 200 -7.75 -12.55 3.01
CA SER A 200 -7.44 -13.94 3.34
C SER A 200 -5.98 -14.11 3.80
N TYR A 201 -5.06 -13.34 3.22
CA TYR A 201 -3.62 -13.41 3.48
C TYR A 201 -3.05 -12.11 4.04
N ARG A 202 -2.02 -12.22 4.89
CA ARG A 202 -1.33 -11.08 5.50
C ARG A 202 -0.62 -10.24 4.44
N VAL A 203 0.04 -10.90 3.48
CA VAL A 203 0.78 -10.20 2.41
C VAL A 203 -0.12 -9.30 1.57
N ASN A 204 -1.41 -9.63 1.39
CA ASN A 204 -2.35 -8.78 0.67
C ASN A 204 -2.80 -7.58 1.51
N ALA A 205 -3.03 -7.78 2.82
CA ALA A 205 -3.33 -6.69 3.74
C ALA A 205 -2.18 -5.70 3.85
N GLU A 206 -0.93 -6.18 3.95
CA GLU A 206 0.27 -5.33 3.95
C GLU A 206 0.42 -4.56 2.64
N PHE A 207 0.08 -5.17 1.50
CA PHE A 207 0.17 -4.52 0.18
C PHE A 207 -0.88 -3.42 -0.02
N ALA A 208 -2.11 -3.65 0.45
CA ALA A 208 -3.24 -2.76 0.21
C ALA A 208 -3.32 -1.57 1.19
N LYS A 209 -2.54 -1.59 2.29
CA LYS A 209 -2.49 -0.55 3.30
C LYS A 209 -1.72 0.69 2.83
#